data_AF-A0A7W0RWI3-F1
#
_entry.id   AF-A0A7W0RWI3-F1
#
_cell.length_a   1.000
_cell.length_b   1.000
_cell.length_c   1.000
_cell.angle_alpha   90.00
_cell.angle_beta   90.00
_cell.angle_gamma   90.00
#
_symmetry.space_group_name_H-M   'P 1'
#
loop_
_entity.id
_entity.type
_entity.pdbx_description
1 polymer ?
#
loop_
_entity_poly.entity_id
_entity_poly.type
_entity_poly.pdbx_seq_one_letter_code
_entity_poly.pdbx_strand_id
1 'polypeptide(L)'
;TALPIIETQAGDVSAYIPTNVISITDGQIFLEPKLFFSGVRPAINVGISVSRVGGNAQIKPMKKVAGRLKLELSQYRDLEAFAQFGSDLDSDTQATLARGERLVKTLNQNERAPMTVEEQVVVVYAATNGFLDRVNVDRVPEFHEGLVQRMHSENADLLEKIAGGDWEDGTVEAVDKALKEYVDDFGYDLDEDGAPVDAADSERVTDRQDGEDAGSQDSDEEAAEEGASEPEKEAAPA
;
A
#
# COMPACT_ATOMS: atom_id res chain seq x y z
N THR A 1 -17.10 17.82 -14.31
CA THR A 1 -15.77 17.17 -14.36
C THR A 1 -15.79 16.10 -15.42
N ALA A 2 -14.79 16.07 -16.30
CA ALA A 2 -14.64 15.02 -17.32
C ALA A 2 -13.39 14.20 -17.02
N LEU A 3 -13.46 12.88 -17.20
CA LEU A 3 -12.34 11.94 -17.02
C LEU A 3 -12.16 11.12 -18.30
N PRO A 4 -11.55 11.70 -19.36
CA PRO A 4 -11.30 10.97 -20.60
C PRO A 4 -10.28 9.85 -20.37
N ILE A 5 -10.52 8.69 -20.99
CA ILE A 5 -9.62 7.53 -20.95
C ILE A 5 -9.05 7.33 -22.34
N ILE A 6 -7.73 7.21 -22.43
CA ILE A 6 -7.00 6.97 -23.68
C ILE A 6 -6.07 5.78 -23.49
N GLU A 7 -6.14 4.84 -24.42
CA GLU A 7 -5.19 3.72 -24.48
C GLU A 7 -3.93 4.16 -25.23
N THR A 8 -2.76 3.88 -24.64
CA THR A 8 -1.46 4.05 -25.29
C THR A 8 -0.94 2.71 -25.79
N GLN A 9 -0.23 2.71 -26.92
CA GLN A 9 0.41 1.51 -27.45
C GLN A 9 1.83 1.43 -26.90
N ALA A 10 2.17 0.33 -26.22
CA ALA A 10 3.48 0.13 -25.59
C ALA A 10 3.94 1.29 -24.65
N GLY A 11 3.00 2.03 -24.06
CA GLY A 11 3.31 3.18 -23.21
C GLY A 11 3.73 4.45 -23.97
N ASP A 12 3.61 4.49 -25.29
CA ASP A 12 3.99 5.66 -26.10
C ASP A 12 2.97 6.80 -25.95
N VAL A 13 3.36 7.81 -25.17
CA VAL A 13 2.60 9.06 -24.96
C VAL A 13 2.84 10.10 -26.07
N SER A 14 3.82 9.87 -26.94
CA SER A 14 4.17 10.78 -28.05
C SER A 14 3.34 10.55 -29.32
N ALA A 15 2.54 9.48 -29.33
CA ALA A 15 1.61 9.20 -30.41
C ALA A 15 0.62 10.37 -30.61
N TYR A 16 0.10 10.49 -31.84
CA TYR A 16 -0.73 11.63 -32.26
C TYR A 16 -1.96 11.85 -31.38
N ILE A 17 -2.72 10.79 -31.07
CA ILE A 17 -3.95 10.90 -30.26
C ILE A 17 -3.64 11.24 -28.78
N PRO A 18 -2.76 10.50 -28.07
CA PRO A 18 -2.37 10.87 -26.70
C PRO A 18 -1.85 12.30 -26.59
N THR A 19 -0.96 12.72 -27.49
CA THR A 19 -0.39 14.08 -27.50
C THR A 19 -1.47 15.15 -27.60
N ASN A 20 -2.43 14.98 -28.51
CA ASN A 20 -3.52 15.94 -28.69
C ASN A 20 -4.40 16.03 -27.44
N VAL A 21 -4.76 14.89 -26.84
CA VAL A 21 -5.61 14.88 -25.64
C VAL A 21 -4.89 15.50 -24.45
N ILE A 22 -3.61 15.17 -24.23
CA ILE A 22 -2.77 15.78 -23.17
C ILE A 22 -2.66 17.29 -23.34
N SER A 23 -2.66 17.79 -24.58
CA SER A 23 -2.62 19.23 -24.83
C SER A 23 -3.92 19.94 -24.42
N ILE A 24 -5.05 19.24 -24.47
CA ILE A 24 -6.39 19.76 -24.18
C ILE A 24 -6.73 19.65 -22.69
N THR A 25 -6.34 18.57 -22.02
CA THR A 25 -6.71 18.32 -20.61
C THR A 25 -5.91 19.16 -19.63
N ASP A 26 -6.48 19.40 -18.44
CA ASP A 26 -5.85 20.11 -17.33
C ASP A 26 -4.88 19.23 -16.52
N GLY A 27 -4.37 18.16 -17.12
CA GLY A 27 -3.54 17.16 -16.46
C GLY A 27 -3.77 15.76 -17.00
N GLN A 28 -3.02 14.82 -16.45
CA GLN A 28 -3.11 13.41 -16.79
C GLN A 28 -2.74 12.53 -15.60
N ILE A 29 -3.39 11.38 -15.52
CA ILE A 29 -2.99 10.25 -14.68
C ILE A 29 -2.50 9.18 -15.64
N PHE A 30 -1.20 8.90 -15.61
CA PHE A 30 -0.58 7.90 -16.47
C PHE A 30 -0.46 6.58 -15.71
N LEU A 31 -1.13 5.54 -16.22
CA LEU A 31 -1.08 4.19 -15.66
C LEU A 31 -0.03 3.37 -16.40
N GLU A 32 0.95 2.84 -15.67
CA GLU A 32 2.08 2.11 -16.28
C GLU A 32 2.00 0.60 -16.00
N PRO A 33 2.07 -0.26 -17.03
CA PRO A 33 2.03 -1.71 -16.85
C PRO A 33 3.12 -2.25 -15.91
N LYS A 34 4.35 -1.70 -15.97
CA LYS A 34 5.46 -2.14 -15.12
C LYS A 34 5.14 -2.01 -13.63
N LEU A 35 4.54 -0.88 -13.23
CA LEU A 35 4.10 -0.64 -11.85
C LEU A 35 2.99 -1.62 -11.42
N PHE A 36 2.06 -1.91 -12.32
CA PHE A 36 0.99 -2.85 -12.05
C PHE A 36 1.51 -4.28 -11.78
N PHE A 37 2.48 -4.73 -12.58
CA PHE A 37 3.12 -6.05 -12.42
C PHE A 37 4.04 -6.12 -11.20
N SER A 38 4.62 -5.00 -10.75
CA SER A 38 5.41 -4.92 -9.52
C SER A 38 4.57 -4.76 -8.25
N GLY A 39 3.24 -4.86 -8.35
CA GLY A 39 2.34 -4.81 -7.19
C GLY A 39 1.93 -3.40 -6.74
N VAL A 40 2.22 -2.34 -7.52
CA VAL A 40 1.72 -0.99 -7.26
C VAL A 40 0.35 -0.81 -7.89
N ARG A 41 -0.68 -0.60 -7.06
CA ARG A 41 -2.09 -0.52 -7.48
C ARG A 41 -2.81 0.52 -6.62
N PRO A 42 -3.31 1.62 -7.18
CA PRO A 42 -3.36 1.95 -8.61
C PRO A 42 -1.98 2.27 -9.20
N ALA A 43 -1.73 1.80 -10.42
CA ALA A 43 -0.41 1.83 -11.07
C ALA A 43 -0.02 3.21 -11.64
N ILE A 44 -0.13 4.26 -10.83
CA ILE A 44 0.06 5.65 -11.24
C ILE A 44 1.55 5.97 -11.29
N ASN A 45 2.05 6.36 -12.47
CA ASN A 45 3.39 6.93 -12.59
C ASN A 45 3.36 8.40 -12.16
N VAL A 46 3.85 8.68 -10.95
CA VAL A 46 3.89 10.03 -10.34
C VAL A 46 4.83 11.02 -11.05
N GLY A 47 5.82 10.53 -11.80
CA GLY A 47 6.75 11.38 -12.56
C GLY A 47 6.10 11.97 -13.81
N ILE A 48 5.33 11.17 -14.54
CA ILE A 48 4.64 11.58 -15.77
C ILE A 48 3.27 12.22 -15.47
N SER A 49 2.62 11.80 -14.38
CA SER A 49 1.30 12.31 -13.99
C SER A 49 1.38 13.73 -13.44
N VAL A 50 0.41 14.56 -13.84
CA VAL A 50 0.34 15.97 -13.42
C VAL A 50 -1.10 16.43 -13.33
N SER A 51 -1.35 17.37 -12.42
CA SER A 51 -2.56 18.19 -12.40
C SER A 51 -2.14 19.65 -12.56
N ARG A 52 -2.64 20.32 -13.59
CA ARG A 52 -2.40 21.76 -13.84
C ARG A 52 -3.18 22.64 -12.85
N VAL A 53 -4.27 22.12 -12.28
CA VAL A 53 -5.03 22.79 -11.19
C VAL A 53 -4.27 22.71 -9.86
N GLY A 54 -3.52 21.63 -9.65
CA GLY A 54 -2.66 21.43 -8.48
C GLY A 54 -3.43 21.47 -7.16
N GLY A 55 -2.81 22.05 -6.12
CA GLY A 55 -3.37 22.11 -4.77
C GLY A 55 -4.60 23.01 -4.60
N ASN A 56 -5.05 23.71 -5.66
CA ASN A 56 -6.32 24.45 -5.61
C ASN A 56 -7.55 23.53 -5.65
N ALA A 57 -7.37 22.28 -6.10
CA ALA A 57 -8.40 21.26 -6.05
C ALA A 57 -8.45 20.48 -4.71
N GLN A 58 -7.60 20.84 -3.75
CA GLN A 58 -7.43 20.13 -2.48
C GLN A 58 -7.94 20.96 -1.30
N ILE A 59 -8.47 20.29 -0.28
CA ILE A 59 -8.72 20.91 1.01
C ILE A 59 -7.39 21.28 1.71
N LYS A 60 -7.43 22.27 2.60
CA LYS A 60 -6.24 22.76 3.32
C LYS A 60 -5.42 21.64 3.99
N PRO A 61 -6.03 20.65 4.69
CA PRO A 61 -5.31 19.50 5.25
C PRO A 61 -4.51 18.73 4.19
N MET A 62 -5.18 18.26 3.13
CA MET A 62 -4.56 17.47 2.06
C MET A 62 -3.42 18.22 1.38
N LYS A 63 -3.59 19.52 1.12
CA LYS A 63 -2.55 20.37 0.53
C LYS A 63 -1.30 20.47 1.42
N LYS A 64 -1.47 20.48 2.74
CA LYS A 64 -0.35 20.56 3.70
C LYS A 64 0.43 19.26 3.76
N VAL A 65 -0.25 18.12 3.79
CA VAL A 65 0.40 16.81 3.93
C VAL A 65 0.97 16.29 2.61
N ALA A 66 0.24 16.43 1.51
CA ALA A 66 0.66 15.89 0.21
C ALA A 66 1.72 16.75 -0.51
N GLY A 67 2.02 17.95 -0.01
CA GLY A 67 2.97 18.88 -0.65
C GLY A 67 4.39 18.33 -0.77
N ARG A 68 4.81 17.47 0.17
CA ARG A 68 6.13 16.82 0.18
C ARG A 68 6.14 15.48 -0.54
N LEU A 69 5.00 14.80 -0.59
CA LEU A 69 4.86 13.44 -1.10
C LEU A 69 5.38 13.26 -2.53
N LYS A 70 5.04 14.19 -3.44
CA LYS A 70 5.51 14.12 -4.85
C LYS A 70 7.04 14.23 -4.95
N LEU A 71 7.66 15.09 -4.15
CA LEU A 71 9.11 15.28 -4.15
C LEU A 71 9.82 14.04 -3.62
N GLU A 72 9.35 13.51 -2.49
CA GLU A 72 9.91 12.31 -1.84
C GLU A 72 9.79 11.07 -2.74
N LEU A 73 8.64 10.87 -3.39
CA LEU A 73 8.47 9.77 -4.36
C LEU A 73 9.33 9.92 -5.62
N SER A 74 9.56 11.15 -6.09
CA SER A 74 10.47 11.40 -7.22
C SER A 74 11.91 11.06 -6.84
N GLN A 75 12.36 11.53 -5.67
CA GLN A 75 13.71 11.23 -5.16
C GLN A 75 13.90 9.72 -4.93
N TYR A 76 12.90 9.05 -4.37
CA TYR A 76 12.91 7.60 -4.21
C TYR A 76 13.10 6.88 -5.55
N ARG A 77 12.36 7.27 -6.60
CA ARG A 77 12.46 6.64 -7.92
C ARG A 77 13.81 6.84 -8.58
N ASP A 78 14.39 8.03 -8.42
CA ASP A 78 15.74 8.32 -8.92
C ASP A 78 16.75 7.42 -8.18
N LEU A 79 16.71 7.39 -6.84
CA LEU A 79 17.60 6.57 -6.02
C LEU A 79 17.43 5.07 -6.24
N GLU A 80 16.20 4.57 -6.42
CA GLU A 80 15.90 3.16 -6.71
C GLU A 80 16.59 2.72 -8.01
N ALA A 81 16.59 3.57 -9.04
CA ALA A 81 17.30 3.30 -10.28
C ALA A 81 18.83 3.30 -10.10
N PHE A 82 19.38 4.18 -9.27
CA PHE A 82 20.83 4.19 -8.97
C PHE A 82 21.27 3.01 -8.10
N ALA A 83 20.46 2.60 -7.13
CA ALA A 83 20.71 1.48 -6.23
C ALA A 83 20.83 0.15 -6.99
N GLN A 84 20.21 0.01 -8.16
CA GLN A 84 20.38 -1.16 -9.03
C GLN A 84 21.78 -1.30 -9.63
N PHE A 85 22.60 -0.24 -9.61
CA PHE A 85 23.94 -0.22 -10.20
C PHE A 85 25.08 -0.02 -9.20
N GLY A 86 24.80 0.38 -7.96
CA GLY A 86 25.80 0.68 -6.92
C GLY A 86 25.83 -0.39 -5.82
N SER A 87 27.04 -0.76 -5.36
CA SER A 87 27.22 -1.79 -4.32
C SER A 87 27.24 -1.25 -2.89
N ASP A 88 27.53 0.04 -2.69
CA ASP A 88 27.56 0.67 -1.37
C ASP A 88 26.71 1.94 -1.39
N LEU A 89 25.65 1.94 -0.58
CA LEU A 89 24.80 3.10 -0.34
C LEU A 89 25.10 3.60 1.08
N ASP A 90 25.27 4.91 1.23
CA ASP A 90 25.36 5.54 2.54
C ASP A 90 24.04 5.40 3.33
N SER A 91 24.10 5.60 4.64
CA SER A 91 22.97 5.43 5.56
C SER A 91 21.77 6.32 5.21
N ASP A 92 22.02 7.55 4.73
CA ASP A 92 20.96 8.51 4.42
C ASP A 92 20.21 8.07 3.14
N THR A 93 20.96 7.54 2.17
CA THR A 93 20.38 6.93 0.96
C THR A 93 19.56 5.69 1.30
N GLN A 94 20.05 4.82 2.20
CA GLN A 94 19.31 3.64 2.66
C GLN A 94 18.01 4.03 3.37
N ALA A 95 18.06 5.01 4.27
CA ALA A 95 16.87 5.51 4.97
C ALA A 95 15.84 6.11 3.99
N THR A 96 16.31 6.85 2.97
CA THR A 96 15.44 7.43 1.94
C THR A 96 14.77 6.34 1.09
N LEU A 97 15.51 5.29 0.70
CA LEU A 97 14.95 4.14 -0.01
C LEU A 97 13.92 3.40 0.83
N ALA A 98 14.23 3.10 2.09
CA ALA A 98 13.34 2.40 3.00
C ALA A 98 12.04 3.19 3.24
N ARG A 99 12.13 4.52 3.43
CA ARG A 99 10.94 5.37 3.54
C ARG A 99 10.15 5.39 2.23
N GLY A 100 10.83 5.49 1.09
CA GLY A 100 10.19 5.50 -0.22
C GLY A 100 9.41 4.22 -0.54
N GLU A 101 9.92 3.05 -0.16
CA GLU A 101 9.21 1.77 -0.27
C GLU A 101 7.90 1.78 0.52
N ARG A 102 7.93 2.29 1.75
CA ARG A 102 6.74 2.43 2.60
C ARG A 102 5.75 3.45 2.05
N LEU A 103 6.23 4.56 1.50
CA LEU A 103 5.39 5.54 0.81
C LEU A 103 4.68 4.92 -0.40
N VAL A 104 5.40 4.12 -1.21
CA VAL A 104 4.79 3.41 -2.34
C VAL A 104 3.73 2.42 -1.85
N LYS A 105 4.03 1.65 -0.80
CA LYS A 105 3.07 0.71 -0.22
C LYS A 105 1.86 1.41 0.41
N THR A 106 2.04 2.61 0.96
CA THR A 106 0.96 3.44 1.53
C THR A 106 -0.06 3.86 0.48
N LEU A 107 0.41 4.15 -0.73
CA LEU A 107 -0.47 4.57 -1.83
C LEU A 107 -1.16 3.41 -2.54
N ASN A 108 -0.89 2.16 -2.11
CA ASN A 108 -1.62 1.03 -2.62
C ASN A 108 -3.04 0.97 -2.04
N GLN A 109 -4.00 0.69 -2.90
CA GLN A 109 -5.41 0.65 -2.56
C GLN A 109 -6.12 -0.42 -3.37
N ASN A 110 -6.98 -1.17 -2.69
CA ASN A 110 -7.80 -2.21 -3.33
C ASN A 110 -8.90 -1.59 -4.21
N GLU A 111 -9.29 -2.32 -5.26
CA GLU A 111 -10.42 -1.92 -6.09
C GLU A 111 -11.71 -1.86 -5.25
N ARG A 112 -12.56 -0.87 -5.51
CA ARG A 112 -13.85 -0.67 -4.82
C ARG A 112 -13.77 -0.42 -3.32
N ALA A 113 -12.59 -0.07 -2.79
CA ALA A 113 -12.41 0.33 -1.39
C ALA A 113 -11.99 1.80 -1.29
N PRO A 114 -12.83 2.77 -1.69
CA PRO A 114 -12.49 4.20 -1.59
C PRO A 114 -12.29 4.59 -0.12
N MET A 115 -11.32 5.47 0.12
CA MET A 115 -11.01 6.06 1.43
C MET A 115 -11.53 7.50 1.46
N THR A 116 -12.08 7.96 2.58
CA THR A 116 -12.54 9.35 2.72
C THR A 116 -11.36 10.32 2.80
N VAL A 117 -11.61 11.62 2.62
CA VAL A 117 -10.50 12.59 2.51
C VAL A 117 -9.76 12.75 3.84
N GLU A 118 -10.48 12.72 4.95
CA GLU A 118 -9.94 12.80 6.30
C GLU A 118 -9.10 11.57 6.66
N GLU A 119 -9.53 10.36 6.27
CA GLU A 119 -8.74 9.13 6.39
C GLU A 119 -7.44 9.23 5.55
N GLN A 120 -7.55 9.65 4.28
CA GLN A 120 -6.38 9.82 3.41
C GLN A 120 -5.38 10.82 3.98
N VAL A 121 -5.86 11.92 4.57
CA VAL A 121 -4.98 12.93 5.19
C VAL A 121 -4.18 12.31 6.34
N VAL A 122 -4.82 11.54 7.21
CA VAL A 122 -4.16 10.92 8.36
C VAL A 122 -3.14 9.86 7.90
N VAL A 123 -3.52 9.02 6.95
CA VAL A 123 -2.63 7.98 6.38
C VAL A 123 -1.41 8.60 5.69
N VAL A 124 -1.61 9.63 4.85
CA VAL A 124 -0.50 10.34 4.19
C VAL A 124 0.36 11.08 5.21
N TYR A 125 -0.24 11.69 6.23
CA TYR A 125 0.50 12.35 7.30
C TYR A 125 1.38 11.35 8.07
N ALA A 126 0.86 10.16 8.39
CA ALA A 126 1.63 9.12 9.04
C ALA A 126 2.87 8.72 8.22
N ALA A 127 2.67 8.47 6.93
CA ALA A 127 3.75 8.02 6.04
C ALA A 127 4.80 9.10 5.76
N THR A 128 4.40 10.36 5.63
CA THR A 128 5.32 11.49 5.34
C THR A 128 6.10 11.98 6.56
N ASN A 129 5.62 11.73 7.78
CA ASN A 129 6.30 12.14 9.02
C ASN A 129 7.11 11.01 9.70
N GLY A 130 7.29 9.87 9.02
CA GLY A 130 8.19 8.80 9.50
C GLY A 130 7.59 7.85 10.53
N PHE A 131 6.26 7.91 10.77
CA PHE A 131 5.60 6.97 11.70
C PHE A 131 5.65 5.52 11.23
N LEU A 132 5.90 5.30 9.95
CA LEU A 132 6.06 3.96 9.36
C LEU A 132 7.52 3.52 9.30
N ASP A 133 8.51 4.37 9.61
CA ASP A 133 9.94 4.07 9.36
C ASP A 133 10.43 2.82 10.09
N ARG A 134 9.78 2.46 11.21
CA ARG A 134 10.08 1.29 12.04
C ARG A 134 9.14 0.10 11.81
N VAL A 135 8.29 0.18 10.79
CA VAL A 135 7.34 -0.87 10.40
C VAL A 135 7.85 -1.57 9.15
N ASN A 136 7.73 -2.90 9.11
CA ASN A 136 8.08 -3.68 7.93
C ASN A 136 7.15 -3.33 6.76
N VAL A 137 7.69 -3.25 5.55
CA VAL A 137 6.94 -2.86 4.34
C VAL A 137 5.70 -3.73 4.12
N ASP A 138 5.76 -5.01 4.46
CA ASP A 138 4.64 -5.93 4.32
C ASP A 138 3.51 -5.73 5.34
N ARG A 139 3.81 -5.12 6.50
CA ARG A 139 2.83 -4.78 7.54
C ARG A 139 2.18 -3.40 7.36
N VAL A 140 2.65 -2.60 6.40
CA VAL A 140 2.07 -1.28 6.10
C VAL A 140 0.56 -1.32 5.80
N PRO A 141 0.01 -2.30 5.04
CA PRO A 141 -1.44 -2.38 4.85
C PRO A 141 -2.22 -2.65 6.14
N GLU A 142 -1.70 -3.53 7.00
CA GLU A 142 -2.28 -3.84 8.33
C GLU A 142 -2.27 -2.59 9.22
N PHE A 143 -1.16 -1.85 9.22
CA PHE A 143 -1.01 -0.58 9.91
C PHE A 143 -2.06 0.45 9.48
N HIS A 144 -2.32 0.60 8.18
CA HIS A 144 -3.32 1.56 7.70
C HIS A 144 -4.75 1.17 8.06
N GLU A 145 -5.11 -0.10 7.92
CA GLU A 145 -6.45 -0.58 8.27
C GLU A 145 -6.72 -0.38 9.77
N GLY A 146 -5.77 -0.77 10.62
CA GLY A 146 -5.87 -0.56 12.07
C GLY A 146 -5.88 0.92 12.46
N LEU A 147 -5.07 1.75 11.82
CA LEU A 147 -5.03 3.19 12.07
C LEU A 147 -6.38 3.83 11.76
N VAL A 148 -6.93 3.57 10.58
CA VAL A 148 -8.24 4.11 10.18
C VAL A 148 -9.33 3.65 11.15
N GLN A 149 -9.34 2.36 11.52
CA GLN A 149 -10.31 1.83 12.47
C GLN A 149 -10.21 2.50 13.85
N ARG A 150 -9.00 2.73 14.36
CA ARG A 150 -8.77 3.40 15.64
C ARG A 150 -9.18 4.87 15.58
N MET A 151 -8.87 5.57 14.50
CA MET A 151 -9.27 6.96 14.32
C MET A 151 -10.79 7.12 14.33
N HIS A 152 -11.53 6.19 13.71
CA HIS A 152 -13.00 6.17 13.80
C HIS A 152 -13.52 5.87 15.20
N SER A 153 -12.83 5.00 15.94
CA SER A 153 -13.30 4.54 17.26
C SER A 153 -13.03 5.56 18.38
N GLU A 154 -11.86 6.22 18.34
CA GLU A 154 -11.36 7.06 19.43
C GLU A 154 -11.31 8.55 19.08
N ASN A 155 -11.21 8.88 17.78
CA ASN A 155 -10.90 10.24 17.31
C ASN A 155 -11.87 10.71 16.19
N ALA A 156 -13.14 10.29 16.22
CA ALA A 156 -14.14 10.68 15.21
C ALA A 156 -14.29 12.20 15.08
N ASP A 157 -14.33 12.93 16.20
CA ASP A 157 -14.40 14.40 16.21
C ASP A 157 -13.21 15.07 15.49
N LEU A 158 -12.03 14.43 15.53
CA LEU A 158 -10.84 14.91 14.86
C LEU A 158 -10.94 14.69 13.35
N LEU A 159 -11.46 13.53 12.92
CA LEU A 159 -11.74 13.26 11.51
C LEU A 159 -12.76 14.25 10.92
N GLU A 160 -13.80 14.61 11.67
CA GLU A 160 -14.78 15.62 11.24
C GLU A 160 -14.16 17.01 11.05
N LYS A 161 -13.27 17.44 11.96
CA LYS A 161 -12.54 18.71 11.81
C LYS A 161 -11.67 18.73 10.56
N ILE A 162 -10.98 17.63 10.28
CA ILE A 162 -10.14 17.48 9.09
C ILE A 162 -11.01 17.52 7.83
N ALA A 163 -12.15 16.82 7.81
CA ALA A 163 -13.11 16.85 6.72
C ALA A 163 -13.65 18.28 6.48
N GLY A 164 -13.85 19.04 7.56
CA GLY A 164 -14.23 20.46 7.53
C GLY A 164 -13.12 21.41 7.01
N GLY A 165 -11.91 20.91 6.80
CA GLY A 165 -10.77 21.67 6.27
C GLY A 165 -9.91 22.35 7.34
N ASP A 166 -10.09 22.01 8.61
CA ASP A 166 -9.23 22.50 9.69
C ASP A 166 -7.88 21.76 9.67
N TRP A 167 -6.81 22.53 9.75
CA TRP A 167 -5.42 22.05 9.84
C TRP A 167 -4.57 23.11 10.55
N GLU A 168 -5.07 23.57 11.69
CA GLU A 168 -4.35 24.43 12.63
C GLU A 168 -3.47 23.60 13.57
N ASP A 169 -2.52 24.26 14.24
CA ASP A 169 -1.48 23.60 15.04
C ASP A 169 -2.08 22.66 16.10
N GLY A 170 -3.19 23.04 16.76
CA GLY A 170 -3.86 22.19 17.74
C GLY A 170 -4.47 20.91 17.14
N THR A 171 -4.94 20.97 15.89
CA THR A 171 -5.46 19.79 15.16
C THR A 171 -4.31 18.89 14.72
N VAL A 172 -3.19 19.48 14.28
CA VAL A 172 -1.97 18.73 13.92
C VAL A 172 -1.38 18.03 15.14
N GLU A 173 -1.29 18.71 16.29
CA GLU A 173 -0.81 18.12 17.55
C GLU A 173 -1.69 16.96 18.01
N ALA A 174 -3.01 17.07 17.84
CA ALA A 174 -3.92 15.98 18.16
C ALA A 174 -3.72 14.75 17.25
N VAL A 175 -3.52 14.98 15.95
CA VAL A 175 -3.20 13.90 14.99
C VAL A 175 -1.86 13.25 15.32
N ASP A 176 -0.83 14.06 15.58
CA ASP A 176 0.51 13.59 15.97
C ASP A 176 0.46 12.74 17.25
N LYS A 177 -0.28 13.19 18.26
CA LYS A 177 -0.48 12.43 19.50
C LYS A 177 -1.19 11.10 19.25
N ALA A 178 -2.30 11.11 18.51
CA ALA A 178 -3.06 9.89 18.21
C ALA A 178 -2.21 8.88 17.42
N LEU A 179 -1.36 9.36 16.51
CA LEU A 179 -0.43 8.51 15.76
C LEU A 179 0.67 7.91 16.62
N LYS A 180 1.25 8.68 17.55
CA LYS A 180 2.25 8.16 18.50
C LYS A 180 1.67 7.05 19.35
N GLU A 181 0.50 7.29 19.95
CA GLU A 181 -0.21 6.28 20.75
C GLU A 181 -0.54 5.04 19.91
N TYR A 182 -0.96 5.22 18.65
CA TYR A 182 -1.22 4.09 17.76
C TYR A 182 0.03 3.28 17.40
N VAL A 183 1.12 3.95 17.05
CA VAL A 183 2.37 3.30 16.66
C VAL A 183 2.96 2.52 17.83
N ASP A 184 2.93 3.09 19.04
CA ASP A 184 3.38 2.41 20.26
C ASP A 184 2.53 1.15 20.55
N ASP A 185 1.21 1.23 20.37
CA ASP A 185 0.31 0.08 20.58
C ASP A 185 0.39 -0.98 19.45
N PHE A 186 0.67 -0.56 18.21
CA PHE A 186 0.84 -1.44 17.05
C PHE A 186 2.15 -2.24 17.14
N GLY A 187 3.17 -1.65 17.75
CA GLY A 187 4.49 -2.23 17.94
C GLY A 187 5.45 -1.96 16.78
N TYR A 188 6.74 -1.95 17.11
CA TYR A 188 7.82 -1.74 16.15
C TYR A 188 8.36 -3.07 15.62
N ASP A 189 8.56 -3.16 14.31
CA ASP A 189 9.23 -4.31 13.67
C ASP A 189 10.74 -4.12 13.56
N LEU A 190 11.18 -2.86 13.56
CA LEU A 190 12.55 -2.47 13.33
C LEU A 190 13.07 -1.56 14.46
N ASP A 191 14.36 -1.66 14.74
CA ASP A 191 15.06 -0.74 15.63
C ASP A 191 15.35 0.62 14.95
N GLU A 192 16.06 1.52 15.64
CA GLU A 192 16.39 2.85 15.11
C GLU A 192 17.36 2.80 13.91
N ASP A 193 18.10 1.70 13.75
CA ASP A 193 19.04 1.46 12.66
C ASP A 193 18.40 0.68 11.49
N GLY A 194 17.13 0.32 11.59
CA GLY A 194 16.39 -0.41 10.56
C GLY A 194 16.66 -1.91 10.53
N ALA A 195 17.28 -2.47 11.58
CA ALA A 195 17.42 -3.91 11.75
C ALA A 195 16.17 -4.50 12.42
N PRO A 196 15.83 -5.78 12.17
CA PRO A 196 14.72 -6.44 12.85
C PRO A 196 14.95 -6.45 14.36
N VAL A 197 13.97 -6.00 15.15
CA VAL A 197 14.05 -6.16 16.61
C VAL A 197 14.03 -7.65 16.93
N ASP A 198 14.96 -8.12 17.77
CA ASP A 198 15.00 -9.52 18.20
C ASP A 198 13.64 -9.92 18.80
N ALA A 199 13.18 -11.13 18.48
CA ALA A 199 11.86 -11.66 18.89
C ALA A 199 11.63 -11.71 20.41
N ALA A 200 12.67 -11.44 21.22
CA ALA A 200 12.59 -11.35 22.68
C ALA A 200 12.16 -9.97 23.21
N ASP A 201 12.26 -8.90 22.39
CA ASP A 201 11.88 -7.52 22.77
C ASP A 201 10.58 -7.05 22.08
N SER A 202 10.01 -7.89 21.22
CA SER A 202 8.65 -7.74 20.69
C SER A 202 7.65 -8.27 21.71
N GLU A 203 6.94 -7.39 22.42
CA GLU A 203 5.92 -7.79 23.41
C GLU A 203 4.75 -8.62 22.82
N ARG A 204 4.72 -8.96 21.52
CA ARG A 204 3.56 -9.64 20.92
C ARG A 204 3.79 -10.64 19.78
N VAL A 205 5.01 -11.10 19.49
CA VAL A 205 5.21 -12.18 18.50
C VAL A 205 5.57 -13.49 19.20
N THR A 206 4.63 -14.06 19.94
CA THR A 206 4.73 -15.46 20.41
C THR A 206 3.50 -16.34 20.15
N ASP A 207 2.42 -15.84 19.53
CA ASP A 207 1.19 -16.64 19.33
C ASP A 207 0.88 -17.04 17.87
N ARG A 208 1.89 -17.12 16.98
CA ARG A 208 1.68 -17.62 15.59
C ARG A 208 2.66 -18.69 15.11
N GLN A 209 3.33 -19.38 16.03
CA GLN A 209 4.03 -20.62 15.72
C GLN A 209 3.62 -21.65 16.77
N ASP A 210 2.52 -22.36 16.50
CA ASP A 210 2.35 -23.78 16.84
C ASP A 210 1.00 -24.24 16.26
N GLY A 211 1.08 -24.98 15.16
CA GLY A 211 -0.05 -25.48 14.38
C GLY A 211 0.39 -26.49 13.32
N GLU A 212 1.25 -27.42 13.76
CA GLU A 212 1.34 -28.81 13.32
C GLU A 212 1.61 -29.12 11.83
N ASP A 213 2.90 -29.29 11.52
CA ASP A 213 3.36 -30.36 10.63
C ASP A 213 3.70 -31.59 11.49
N ALA A 214 2.83 -32.61 11.48
CA ALA A 214 3.17 -34.04 11.61
C ALA A 214 1.91 -34.90 11.80
N GLY A 215 1.58 -35.75 10.83
CA GLY A 215 0.49 -36.73 10.97
C GLY A 215 0.34 -37.72 9.81
N SER A 216 1.43 -38.46 9.52
CA SER A 216 1.50 -39.83 8.97
C SER A 216 0.51 -40.34 7.90
N GLN A 217 1.11 -40.82 6.80
CA GLN A 217 0.55 -41.71 5.79
C GLN A 217 0.08 -43.08 6.35
N ASP A 218 -0.93 -43.64 5.68
CA ASP A 218 -1.29 -45.05 5.48
C ASP A 218 -1.22 -46.04 6.65
N SER A 219 -2.39 -46.55 7.07
CA SER A 219 -2.89 -47.88 6.68
C SER A 219 -4.06 -48.26 7.58
N ASP A 220 -5.24 -48.46 6.99
CA ASP A 220 -6.25 -49.35 7.56
C ASP A 220 -7.06 -49.95 6.41
N GLU A 221 -6.69 -51.19 6.12
CA GLU A 221 -7.34 -52.14 5.24
C GLU A 221 -8.16 -53.06 6.15
N GLU A 222 -9.49 -52.98 6.14
CA GLU A 222 -10.42 -54.13 6.20
C GLU A 222 -11.90 -53.74 6.35
N ALA A 223 -12.72 -54.58 5.71
CA ALA A 223 -14.12 -54.90 5.99
C ALA A 223 -15.25 -54.07 5.33
N ALA A 224 -15.60 -54.54 4.12
CA ALA A 224 -16.91 -55.13 3.78
C ALA A 224 -18.16 -54.24 3.72
N GLU A 225 -18.67 -54.07 2.49
CA GLU A 225 -20.06 -54.40 2.17
C GLU A 225 -20.19 -54.92 0.72
N GLU A 226 -20.56 -56.21 0.62
CA GLU A 226 -21.20 -56.84 -0.54
C GLU A 226 -22.46 -56.03 -0.91
N GLY A 227 -22.99 -55.94 -2.13
CA GLY A 227 -22.84 -56.67 -3.37
C GLY A 227 -24.12 -56.39 -4.17
N ALA A 228 -24.01 -56.14 -5.49
CA ALA A 228 -25.13 -56.27 -6.42
C ALA A 228 -24.58 -56.37 -7.85
N SER A 229 -24.58 -57.60 -8.34
CA SER A 229 -24.30 -58.01 -9.71
C SER A 229 -25.50 -57.77 -10.63
N GLU A 230 -25.28 -57.25 -11.84
CA GLU A 230 -26.04 -57.61 -13.05
C GLU A 230 -25.09 -57.65 -14.27
N PRO A 231 -25.18 -58.66 -15.15
CA PRO A 231 -24.26 -58.85 -16.28
C PRO A 231 -24.85 -58.40 -17.63
N GLU A 232 -24.03 -58.59 -18.68
CA GLU A 232 -24.35 -58.64 -20.13
C GLU A 232 -24.08 -57.37 -20.96
N LYS A 233 -22.92 -57.39 -21.62
CA LYS A 233 -22.81 -56.94 -23.02
C LYS A 233 -22.22 -58.06 -23.86
N GLU A 234 -23.11 -58.68 -24.62
CA GLU A 234 -22.82 -59.59 -25.71
C GLU A 234 -22.12 -58.83 -26.85
N ALA A 235 -20.96 -59.32 -27.27
CA ALA A 235 -20.28 -58.89 -28.49
C ALA A 235 -19.91 -60.14 -29.28
N ALA A 236 -20.58 -60.35 -30.42
CA ALA A 236 -20.19 -61.33 -31.42
C ALA A 236 -19.39 -60.65 -32.55
N PRO A 237 -18.36 -61.29 -33.12
CA PRO A 237 -17.60 -60.75 -34.24
C PRO A 237 -18.08 -61.31 -35.60
N ALA A 238 -17.78 -60.53 -36.66
CA ALA A 238 -17.90 -60.79 -38.10
C ALA A 238 -19.29 -60.71 -38.74
#